data_AF-A0AAV8V6R3-F1
#
_entry.id   AF-A0AAV8V6R3-F1
#
_cell.length_a   1.000
_cell.length_b   1.000
_cell.length_c   1.000
_cell.angle_alpha   90.00
_cell.angle_beta   90.00
_cell.angle_gamma   90.00
#
_symmetry.space_group_name_H-M   'P 1'
#
loop_
_entity.id
_entity.type
_entity.pdbx_description
1 polymer ?
#
loop_
_entity_poly.entity_id
_entity_poly.type
_entity_poly.pdbx_seq_one_letter_code
_entity_poly.pdbx_strand_id
1 'polypeptide(L)' 'MLLTIDSYLQRYLALIFGTAGTCRSHELRDLEINNAENLEKTLLVTIPNTQTHTPRSFTVTSNYYNICKKYTG' A
#
# COMPACT_ATOMS: atom_id res chain seq x y z
N MET A 1 -11.29 1.41 -2.16
CA MET A 1 -11.40 0.23 -3.05
C MET A 1 -12.20 -0.86 -2.34
N LEU A 2 -13.44 -1.12 -2.77
CA LEU A 2 -14.33 -2.12 -2.12
C LEU A 2 -13.81 -3.55 -2.35
N LEU A 3 -13.72 -4.32 -1.26
CA LEU A 3 -13.21 -5.70 -1.15
C LEU A 3 -14.12 -6.76 -1.82
N THR A 4 -14.53 -6.53 -3.07
CA THR A 4 -15.35 -7.50 -3.80
C THR A 4 -14.66 -7.82 -5.12
N ILE A 5 -14.05 -9.02 -5.14
CA ILE A 5 -13.53 -9.77 -6.30
C ILE A 5 -12.02 -9.54 -6.60
N ASP A 6 -11.13 -10.03 -5.71
CA ASP A 6 -9.87 -10.76 -6.03
C ASP A 6 -9.04 -11.04 -4.75
N SER A 7 -9.31 -12.19 -4.11
CA SER A 7 -9.05 -12.42 -2.68
C SER A 7 -7.59 -12.67 -2.30
N TYR A 8 -6.76 -13.24 -3.17
CA TYR A 8 -5.36 -13.57 -2.83
C TYR A 8 -4.41 -12.39 -3.06
N LEU A 9 -4.63 -11.68 -4.15
CA LEU A 9 -3.73 -10.62 -4.60
C LEU A 9 -3.77 -9.39 -3.69
N GLN A 10 -4.97 -8.97 -3.31
CA GLN A 10 -5.16 -7.87 -2.35
C GLN A 10 -4.55 -8.19 -0.98
N ARG A 11 -4.62 -9.46 -0.54
CA ARG A 11 -3.99 -9.90 0.72
C ARG A 11 -2.47 -9.84 0.64
N TYR A 12 -1.89 -10.14 -0.52
CA TYR A 12 -0.45 -10.06 -0.73
C TYR A 12 0.06 -8.60 -0.68
N LEU A 13 -0.67 -7.68 -1.32
CA LEU A 13 -0.39 -6.24 -1.21
C LEU A 13 -0.58 -5.73 0.22
N ALA A 14 -1.67 -6.12 0.88
CA ALA A 14 -1.91 -5.76 2.28
C ALA A 14 -0.81 -6.28 3.22
N LEU A 15 -0.27 -7.47 2.97
CA LEU A 15 0.87 -8.02 3.73
C LEU A 15 2.14 -7.18 3.53
N ILE A 16 2.46 -6.81 2.29
CA ILE A 16 3.63 -5.97 1.98
C ILE A 16 3.48 -4.60 2.65
N PHE A 17 2.33 -3.94 2.49
CA PHE A 17 2.09 -2.63 3.09
C PHE A 17 1.99 -2.67 4.61
N GLY A 18 1.40 -3.73 5.16
CA GLY A 18 1.33 -3.97 6.59
C GLY A 18 2.72 -4.12 7.20
N THR A 19 3.61 -4.89 6.57
CA THR A 19 4.98 -5.11 7.07
C THR A 19 5.91 -3.93 6.81
N ALA A 20 5.89 -3.32 5.61
CA ALA A 20 6.76 -2.21 5.25
C ALA A 20 6.36 -0.89 5.93
N GLY A 21 5.06 -0.60 6.00
CA GLY A 21 4.52 0.65 6.53
C GLY A 21 4.04 0.56 7.99
N THR A 22 4.15 -0.62 8.61
CA THR A 22 3.56 -0.92 9.94
C THR A 22 2.08 -0.53 10.02
N CYS A 23 1.33 -0.80 8.94
CA CYS A 23 -0.03 -0.30 8.79
C CYS A 23 -1.01 -1.05 9.67
N ARG A 24 -1.91 -0.31 10.32
CA ARG A 24 -3.06 -0.88 11.05
C ARG A 24 -4.09 -1.42 10.08
N SER A 25 -4.95 -2.33 10.53
CA SER A 25 -5.97 -2.95 9.68
C SER A 25 -6.92 -1.94 9.03
N HIS A 26 -7.29 -0.85 9.71
CA HIS A 26 -8.13 0.20 9.11
C HIS A 26 -7.35 1.04 8.10
N GLU A 27 -6.07 1.36 8.35
CA GLU A 27 -5.21 2.08 7.42
C GLU A 27 -5.05 1.30 6.10
N LEU A 28 -4.91 -0.03 6.17
CA LEU A 28 -4.86 -0.90 5.00
C LEU A 28 -6.21 -1.00 4.26
N ARG A 29 -7.32 -1.01 5.01
CA ARG A 29 -8.67 -1.10 4.45
C ARG A 29 -9.06 0.15 3.67
N ASP A 30 -8.64 1.31 4.17
CA ASP A 30 -9.02 2.60 3.63
C ASP A 30 -7.98 3.14 2.61
N LEU A 31 -6.90 2.39 2.37
CA LEU A 31 -5.86 2.74 1.40
C LEU A 31 -6.39 2.67 -0.03
N GLU A 32 -6.14 3.72 -0.82
CA GLU A 32 -6.52 3.80 -2.22
C GLU A 32 -5.30 3.80 -3.14
N ILE A 33 -5.51 3.41 -4.41
CA ILE A 33 -4.44 3.39 -5.43
C ILE A 33 -3.83 4.79 -5.60
N ASN A 34 -4.64 5.84 -5.50
CA ASN A 34 -4.20 7.23 -5.58
C ASN A 34 -3.25 7.65 -4.45
N ASN A 35 -3.16 6.83 -3.40
CA ASN A 35 -2.21 7.04 -2.31
C ASN A 35 -0.84 6.38 -2.58
N ALA A 36 -0.68 5.68 -3.70
CA ALA A 36 0.56 5.05 -4.11
C ALA A 36 1.11 5.74 -5.37
N GLU A 37 2.36 6.19 -5.28
CA GLU A 37 3.08 6.86 -6.37
C GLU A 37 4.27 6.01 -6.82
N ASN A 38 4.41 5.82 -8.13
CA ASN A 38 5.50 5.06 -8.71
C ASN A 38 6.69 5.98 -9.01
N LEU A 39 7.76 5.82 -8.23
CA LEU A 39 9.03 6.53 -8.36
C LEU A 39 10.09 5.59 -8.94
N GLU A 40 10.06 5.38 -10.26
CA GLU A 40 10.97 4.55 -11.08
C GLU A 40 11.20 3.09 -10.63
N LYS A 41 11.82 2.89 -9.46
CA LYS A 41 12.17 1.60 -8.82
C LYS A 41 11.65 1.49 -7.38
N THR A 42 10.82 2.45 -6.97
CA THR A 42 10.27 2.58 -5.63
C THR A 42 8.80 2.91 -5.73
N LEU A 43 7.98 2.32 -4.86
CA LEU A 43 6.60 2.75 -4.67
C LEU A 43 6.54 3.58 -3.40
N LEU A 44 6.17 4.85 -3.50
CA LEU A 44 5.88 5.71 -2.36
C LEU A 44 4.41 5.54 -1.99
N VAL A 45 4.13 5.03 -0.80
CA VAL A 45 2.76 4.87 -0.29
C VAL A 45 2.53 5.88 0.81
N THR A 46 1.46 6.65 0.70
CA THR A 46 1.05 7.65 1.69
C THR A 46 -0.17 7.15 2.44
N ILE A 47 -0.13 7.12 3.76
CA ILE A 47 -1.28 6.85 4.63
C ILE A 47 -1.88 8.20 5.02
N PRO A 48 -3.03 8.61 4.42
CA PRO A 48 -3.58 9.94 4.64
C PRO A 48 -4.25 10.09 6.01
N ASN A 49 -4.85 9.02 6.52
CA ASN A 49 -5.63 9.03 7.75
C ASN A 49 -4.99 8.09 8.78
N THR A 50 -4.37 8.67 9.81
CA THR A 50 -3.74 7.92 10.90
C THR A 50 -4.43 8.25 12.22
N GLN A 51 -4.26 7.39 13.22
CA GLN A 51 -4.82 7.60 14.57
C GLN A 51 -4.40 8.95 15.20
N THR A 52 -3.24 9.49 14.81
CA THR A 52 -2.71 10.77 15.31
C THR A 52 -2.97 11.93 14.34
N HIS A 53 -3.83 11.76 13.33
CA HIS A 53 -4.12 12.75 12.29
C HIS A 53 -2.89 13.29 11.56
N THR A 54 -1.78 12.55 11.61
CA THR A 54 -0.53 12.92 10.95
C THR A 54 -0.32 11.97 9.77
N PRO A 55 -0.41 12.44 8.51
CA PRO A 55 -0.14 11.58 7.38
C PRO A 55 1.31 11.11 7.43
N ARG A 56 1.55 9.86 7.03
CA ARG A 56 2.89 9.30 6.93
C ARG A 56 3.07 8.59 5.60
N SER A 57 4.28 8.58 5.09
CA SER A 57 4.61 7.86 3.87
C SER A 57 5.71 6.84 4.14
N PHE A 58 5.69 5.76 3.39
CA PHE A 58 6.73 4.74 3.40
C PHE A 58 7.04 4.30 1.98
N THR A 59 8.22 3.73 1.79
CA THR A 59 8.67 3.25 0.48
C THR A 59 8.66 1.73 0.44
N VAL A 60 8.21 1.18 -0.68
CA VAL A 60 8.38 -0.23 -1.04
C VAL A 60 9.39 -0.29 -2.17
N THR A 61 10.50 -1.00 -1.94
CA THR A 61 11.62 -1.10 -2.89
C THR A 61 11.88 -2.55 -3.30
N SER A 62 12.86 -2.74 -4.20
CA SER A 62 13.45 -4.05 -4.49
C SER A 62 12.43 -5.09 -4.97
N ASN A 63 12.50 -6.34 -4.49
CA ASN A 63 11.65 -7.44 -4.95
C ASN A 63 10.15 -7.18 -4.75
N TYR A 64 9.77 -6.40 -3.74
CA TYR A 64 8.38 -6.05 -3.48
C TYR A 64 7.87 -4.96 -4.43
N TYR A 65 8.74 -4.06 -4.90
CA TYR A 65 8.37 -3.05 -5.89
C TYR A 65 7.85 -3.69 -7.18
N ASN A 66 8.55 -4.70 -7.72
CA ASN A 66 8.13 -5.38 -8.96
C ASN A 66 6.77 -6.06 -8.82
N ILE A 67 6.49 -6.58 -7.62
CA ILE A 67 5.19 -7.14 -7.27
C ILE A 67 4.17 -6.02 -7.29
N CYS A 68 4.35 -4.95 -6.51
CA CYS A 68 3.39 -3.86 -6.44
C CYS A 68 3.15 -3.18 -7.80
N LYS A 69 4.20 -2.89 -8.58
CA LYS A 69 4.14 -2.28 -9.91
C LYS A 69 3.22 -3.06 -10.86
N LYS A 70 3.33 -4.39 -10.87
CA LYS A 70 2.48 -5.26 -11.70
C LYS A 70 0.98 -5.05 -11.46
N TYR A 71 0.60 -4.49 -10.31
CA TYR A 71 -0.78 -4.35 -9.88
C TYR A 71 -1.25 -2.90 -9.71
N THR A 72 -0.34 -1.92 -9.61
CA THR A 72 -0.67 -0.49 -9.52
C THR A 72 -0.58 0.25 -10.86
N GLY A 73 0.01 -0.35 -11.90
CA GLY A 73 0.18 0.26 -13.24
C GLY A 73 1.58 0.08 -13.80
#